data_AF-A0A2V5Q539-F1
#
_entry.id   AF-A0A2V5Q539-F1
#
_cell.length_a   1.000
_cell.length_b   1.000
_cell.length_c   1.000
_cell.angle_alpha   90.00
_cell.angle_beta   90.00
_cell.angle_gamma   90.00
#
_symmetry.space_group_name_H-M   'P 1'
#
loop_
_entity.id
_entity.type
_entity.pdbx_description
1 polymer ?
#
loop_
_entity_poly.entity_id
_entity_poly.type
_entity_poly.pdbx_seq_one_letter_code
_entity_poly.pdbx_strand_id
1 'polypeptide(L)'
;MSARYSNSFDSDFARVISRKFEHGRFLIVGGDAGKLESQFAEAKREAEVWSYDDVASKLRRGERTRRFETALWFYSSEKNQDDIIAEALASCADAVVLLPGPGADAGRRRPQLVQCFDRFGFVPDYECGLIELDPGAVCLRGQRGEAAVEHALAIEKALARITNQLSALQRRLQIREAELKEAHRHVAGLEEKLLKLKEYRRELKLLKKERRLLRSSAERRVGQVLLAPYRVPEKLAKTVWKKVRKPKSATASEY
;
A
#
# COMPACT_ATOMS: atom_id res chain seq x y z
N MET A 1 2.50 11.96 6.97
CA MET A 1 3.92 11.55 6.95
C MET A 1 3.95 10.06 6.63
N SER A 2 4.14 9.69 5.36
CA SER A 2 4.25 8.27 4.97
C SER A 2 5.53 7.69 5.56
N ALA A 3 5.41 6.57 6.28
CA ALA A 3 6.55 5.70 6.53
C ALA A 3 7.11 5.27 5.17
N ARG A 4 8.23 5.88 4.78
CA ARG A 4 8.99 5.51 3.60
C ARG A 4 9.70 4.20 3.91
N TYR A 5 9.01 3.08 3.79
CA TYR A 5 9.66 1.83 3.42
C TYR A 5 9.79 1.82 1.89
N SER A 6 10.52 2.82 1.38
CA SER A 6 11.00 2.82 0.01
C SER A 6 12.37 2.15 0.07
N ASN A 7 12.45 0.90 -0.38
CA ASN A 7 13.70 0.15 -0.57
C ASN A 7 14.54 0.78 -1.68
N SER A 8 14.98 2.02 -1.45
CA SER A 8 16.19 2.61 -2.00
C SER A 8 17.26 2.30 -0.98
N PHE A 9 18.27 1.52 -1.34
CA PHE A 9 19.48 1.33 -0.54
C PHE A 9 19.86 2.66 0.15
N ASP A 10 19.87 2.65 1.48
CA ASP A 10 20.27 3.81 2.25
C ASP A 10 21.68 4.23 1.79
N SER A 11 21.92 5.54 1.67
CA SER A 11 23.24 6.05 1.29
C SER A 11 24.34 5.55 2.24
N ASP A 12 23.97 5.17 3.46
CA ASP A 12 24.90 4.67 4.48
C ASP A 12 25.00 3.13 4.56
N PHE A 13 24.39 2.37 3.64
CA PHE A 13 24.38 0.89 3.69
C PHE A 13 25.78 0.29 3.85
N ALA A 14 26.73 0.65 2.97
CA ALA A 14 28.10 0.13 3.03
C ALA A 14 28.81 0.51 4.33
N ARG A 15 28.50 1.67 4.93
CA ARG A 15 29.08 2.10 6.20
C ARG A 15 28.54 1.28 7.37
N VAL A 16 27.22 1.05 7.42
CA VAL A 16 26.60 0.25 8.48
C VAL A 16 27.12 -1.18 8.42
N ILE A 17 27.19 -1.78 7.23
CA ILE A 17 27.65 -3.17 7.11
C ILE A 17 29.15 -3.33 7.37
N SER A 18 29.96 -2.32 7.02
CA SER A 18 31.40 -2.30 7.32
C SER A 18 31.71 -2.14 8.80
N ARG A 19 30.81 -1.53 9.58
CA ARG A 19 30.92 -1.49 11.05
C ARG A 19 30.59 -2.85 11.68
N LYS A 20 29.65 -3.60 11.09
CA LYS A 20 29.24 -4.92 11.58
C LYS A 20 30.24 -6.02 11.23
N PHE A 21 30.84 -5.93 10.06
CA PHE A 21 31.87 -6.83 9.57
C PHE A 21 33.15 -6.03 9.42
N GLU A 22 33.91 -5.87 10.50
CA GLU A 22 35.05 -4.93 10.59
C GLU A 22 36.18 -5.29 9.61
N HIS A 23 36.36 -6.56 9.28
CA HIS A 23 37.45 -7.05 8.45
C HIS A 23 36.95 -7.88 7.27
N GLY A 24 37.70 -7.81 6.18
CA GLY A 24 37.54 -8.70 5.02
C GLY A 24 36.95 -8.06 3.77
N ARG A 25 36.95 -8.88 2.72
CA ARG A 25 36.41 -8.64 1.39
C ARG A 25 34.96 -9.05 1.34
N PHE A 26 34.16 -8.22 0.67
CA PHE A 26 32.75 -8.47 0.48
C PHE A 26 32.50 -9.07 -0.91
N LEU A 27 31.69 -10.10 -0.96
CA LEU A 27 31.04 -10.54 -2.19
C LEU A 27 29.60 -10.07 -2.15
N ILE A 28 29.11 -9.46 -3.22
CA ILE A 28 27.73 -8.96 -3.28
C ILE A 28 27.03 -9.62 -4.46
N VAL A 29 25.92 -10.29 -4.20
CA VAL A 29 25.09 -10.95 -5.22
C VAL A 29 23.74 -10.26 -5.32
N GLY A 30 23.46 -9.73 -6.51
CA GLY A 30 22.23 -8.98 -6.80
C GLY A 30 22.26 -7.53 -6.32
N GLY A 31 21.09 -6.88 -6.38
CA GLY A 31 20.97 -5.44 -6.12
C GLY A 31 21.41 -4.57 -7.31
N ASP A 32 21.54 -3.27 -7.08
CA ASP A 32 22.03 -2.32 -8.08
C ASP A 32 23.56 -2.25 -8.01
N ALA A 33 24.23 -2.95 -8.94
CA ALA A 33 25.68 -3.11 -8.92
C ALA A 33 26.43 -1.77 -8.97
N GLY A 34 26.00 -0.82 -9.82
CA GLY A 34 26.68 0.47 -9.94
C GLY A 34 26.59 1.29 -8.65
N LYS A 35 25.44 1.26 -7.98
CA LYS A 35 25.24 1.95 -6.70
C LYS A 35 26.05 1.31 -5.58
N LEU A 36 26.06 -0.02 -5.49
CA LEU A 36 26.74 -0.75 -4.43
C LEU A 36 28.27 -0.68 -4.58
N GLU A 37 28.81 -0.80 -5.79
CA GLU A 37 30.24 -0.61 -6.04
C GLU A 37 30.71 0.77 -5.59
N SER A 38 29.95 1.81 -5.95
CA SER A 38 30.26 3.19 -5.55
C SER A 38 30.26 3.37 -4.03
N GLN A 39 29.26 2.81 -3.33
CA GLN A 39 29.17 2.92 -1.87
C GLN A 39 30.30 2.19 -1.14
N PHE A 40 30.69 1.00 -1.59
CA PHE A 40 31.80 0.24 -0.99
C PHE A 40 33.16 0.89 -1.30
N ALA A 41 33.33 1.47 -2.49
CA ALA A 41 34.50 2.27 -2.82
C ALA A 41 34.63 3.51 -1.94
N GLU A 42 33.53 4.25 -1.71
CA GLU A 42 33.48 5.38 -0.77
C GLU A 42 33.81 4.98 0.67
N ALA A 43 33.37 3.79 1.08
CA ALA A 43 33.70 3.21 2.39
C ALA A 43 35.14 2.67 2.48
N LYS A 44 35.93 2.73 1.39
CA LYS A 44 37.28 2.16 1.26
C LYS A 44 37.33 0.67 1.59
N ARG A 45 36.35 -0.08 1.09
CA ARG A 45 36.24 -1.52 1.28
C ARG A 45 36.39 -2.25 -0.04
N GLU A 46 37.05 -3.40 0.03
CA GLU A 46 37.15 -4.31 -1.11
C GLU A 46 35.83 -5.07 -1.24
N ALA A 47 35.09 -4.81 -2.32
CA ALA A 47 33.85 -5.50 -2.65
C ALA A 47 33.83 -5.89 -4.13
N GLU A 48 33.35 -7.09 -4.41
CA GLU A 48 33.07 -7.55 -5.77
C GLU A 48 31.57 -7.77 -5.92
N VAL A 49 30.97 -7.21 -6.97
CA VAL A 49 29.53 -7.35 -7.24
C VAL A 49 29.30 -8.31 -8.41
N TRP A 50 28.49 -9.33 -8.17
CA TRP A 50 28.08 -10.33 -9.16
C TRP A 50 26.59 -10.20 -9.44
N SER A 51 26.24 -10.24 -10.73
CA SER A 51 24.84 -10.46 -11.11
C SER A 51 24.44 -11.91 -10.87
N TYR A 52 23.14 -12.18 -10.84
CA TYR A 52 22.60 -13.53 -10.67
C TYR A 52 23.12 -14.53 -11.72
N ASP A 53 23.22 -14.10 -12.98
CA ASP A 53 23.69 -14.93 -14.09
C ASP A 53 25.21 -15.14 -14.06
N ASP A 54 25.95 -14.19 -13.47
CA ASP A 54 27.40 -14.27 -13.32
C ASP A 54 27.83 -15.28 -12.25
N VAL A 55 27.01 -15.51 -11.22
CA VAL A 55 27.36 -16.41 -10.11
C VAL A 55 27.76 -17.78 -10.63
N ALA A 56 26.94 -18.40 -11.49
CA ALA A 56 27.20 -19.74 -12.00
C ALA A 56 28.40 -19.81 -12.96
N SER A 57 28.63 -18.77 -13.75
CA SER A 57 29.71 -18.73 -14.74
C SER A 57 31.08 -18.43 -14.10
N LYS A 58 31.13 -17.52 -13.12
CA LYS A 58 32.33 -17.21 -12.33
C LYS A 58 32.74 -18.35 -11.42
N LEU A 59 31.78 -19.09 -10.83
CA LEU A 59 32.08 -20.29 -10.04
C LEU A 59 32.78 -21.38 -10.86
N ARG A 60 32.31 -21.60 -12.10
CA ARG A 60 32.84 -22.64 -13.00
C ARG A 60 34.23 -22.32 -13.54
N ARG A 61 34.61 -21.04 -13.62
CA ARG A 61 35.93 -20.61 -14.10
C ARG A 61 37.07 -20.78 -13.08
N GLY A 62 36.78 -21.28 -11.87
CA GLY A 62 37.82 -21.58 -10.88
C GLY A 62 38.15 -20.42 -9.94
N GLU A 63 37.31 -19.39 -9.85
CA GLU A 63 37.42 -18.33 -8.82
C GLU A 63 37.12 -18.82 -7.40
N ARG A 64 36.89 -20.13 -7.20
CA ARG A 64 36.83 -20.82 -5.88
C ARG A 64 38.05 -20.56 -4.98
N THR A 65 39.14 -20.01 -5.52
CA THR A 65 40.35 -19.65 -4.77
C THR A 65 40.30 -18.28 -4.10
N ARG A 66 39.37 -17.40 -4.48
CA ARG A 66 39.15 -16.12 -3.78
C ARG A 66 38.14 -16.33 -2.66
N ARG A 67 38.66 -16.51 -1.44
CA ARG A 67 37.83 -16.50 -0.22
C ARG A 67 37.45 -15.06 0.14
N PHE A 68 36.17 -14.89 0.41
CA PHE A 68 35.56 -13.70 0.95
C PHE A 68 35.17 -13.96 2.40
N GLU A 69 35.30 -12.97 3.26
CA GLU A 69 34.94 -13.09 4.67
C GLU A 69 33.43 -12.95 4.84
N THR A 70 32.77 -12.17 3.96
CA THR A 70 31.32 -11.95 4.02
C THR A 70 30.71 -11.85 2.64
N ALA A 71 29.70 -12.66 2.37
CA ALA A 71 28.84 -12.53 1.19
C ALA A 71 27.53 -11.84 1.55
N LEU A 72 27.07 -10.92 0.72
CA LEU A 72 25.79 -10.25 0.79
C LEU A 72 24.92 -10.77 -0.35
N TRP A 73 23.75 -11.30 -0.04
CA TRP A 73 22.82 -11.79 -1.05
C TRP A 73 21.48 -11.06 -0.99
N PHE A 74 21.20 -10.27 -2.02
CA PHE A 74 19.95 -9.53 -2.19
C PHE A 74 18.87 -10.37 -2.87
N TYR A 75 18.21 -11.24 -2.10
CA TYR A 75 17.25 -12.21 -2.64
C TYR A 75 15.96 -11.57 -3.18
N SER A 76 15.41 -12.15 -4.24
CA SER A 76 14.14 -11.72 -4.83
C SER A 76 12.94 -12.47 -4.23
N SER A 77 11.74 -12.01 -4.56
CA SER A 77 10.47 -12.68 -4.23
C SER A 77 10.31 -14.03 -4.93
N GLU A 78 11.01 -14.24 -6.04
CA GLU A 78 10.93 -15.45 -6.87
C GLU A 78 12.04 -16.45 -6.50
N LYS A 79 11.78 -17.73 -6.75
CA LYS A 79 12.74 -18.80 -6.55
C LYS A 79 13.63 -18.88 -7.79
N ASN A 80 14.84 -18.33 -7.72
CA ASN A 80 15.73 -18.19 -8.87
C ASN A 80 17.10 -18.79 -8.56
N GLN A 81 17.29 -20.05 -8.96
CA GLN A 81 18.56 -20.76 -8.79
C GLN A 81 19.11 -20.74 -7.35
N ASP A 82 18.21 -20.64 -6.35
CA ASP A 82 18.57 -20.48 -4.94
C ASP A 82 19.61 -21.51 -4.47
N ASP A 83 19.47 -22.76 -4.90
CA ASP A 83 20.38 -23.85 -4.52
C ASP A 83 21.80 -23.65 -5.10
N ILE A 84 21.89 -23.17 -6.35
CA ILE A 84 23.17 -22.92 -7.03
C ILE A 84 23.89 -21.73 -6.37
N ILE A 85 23.12 -20.69 -6.03
CA ILE A 85 23.66 -19.49 -5.38
C ILE A 85 24.06 -19.81 -3.93
N ALA A 86 23.25 -20.59 -3.21
CA ALA A 86 23.58 -21.01 -1.86
C ALA A 86 24.86 -21.86 -1.82
N GLU A 87 25.00 -22.83 -2.74
CA GLU A 87 26.23 -23.62 -2.89
C GLU A 87 27.44 -22.73 -3.22
N ALA A 88 27.27 -21.80 -4.15
CA ALA A 88 28.29 -20.85 -4.54
C ALA A 88 28.79 -20.05 -3.33
N LEU A 89 27.87 -19.40 -2.61
CA LEU A 89 28.17 -18.54 -1.48
C LEU A 89 28.76 -19.33 -0.30
N ALA A 90 28.22 -20.52 -0.01
CA ALA A 90 28.76 -21.38 1.03
C ALA A 90 30.19 -21.87 0.73
N SER A 91 30.56 -21.96 -0.56
CA SER A 91 31.91 -22.39 -0.96
C SER A 91 32.97 -21.29 -0.90
N CYS A 92 32.57 -20.02 -1.00
CA CYS A 92 33.50 -18.90 -1.12
C CYS A 92 33.45 -17.90 0.05
N ALA A 93 32.46 -17.98 0.94
CA ALA A 93 32.29 -17.06 2.06
C ALA A 93 32.23 -17.75 3.43
N ASP A 94 32.80 -17.12 4.46
CA ASP A 94 32.72 -17.60 5.85
C ASP A 94 31.39 -17.22 6.53
N ALA A 95 30.78 -16.11 6.09
CA ALA A 95 29.47 -15.65 6.53
C ALA A 95 28.63 -15.19 5.33
N VAL A 96 27.33 -15.45 5.37
CA VAL A 96 26.38 -15.04 4.33
C VAL A 96 25.28 -14.19 4.95
N VAL A 97 25.11 -12.95 4.48
CA VAL A 97 24.05 -12.05 4.91
C VAL A 97 22.96 -12.05 3.85
N LEU A 98 21.78 -12.55 4.22
CA LEU A 98 20.59 -12.50 3.37
C LEU A 98 19.89 -11.17 3.57
N LEU A 99 19.63 -10.45 2.49
CA LEU A 99 18.97 -9.15 2.47
C LEU A 99 17.78 -9.20 1.49
N PRO A 100 16.58 -8.74 1.88
CA PRO A 100 15.46 -8.68 0.95
C PRO A 100 15.72 -7.63 -0.14
N GLY A 101 15.65 -8.05 -1.40
CA GLY A 101 15.64 -7.16 -2.54
C GLY A 101 14.31 -6.39 -2.67
N PRO A 102 14.22 -5.42 -3.60
CA PRO A 102 12.99 -4.68 -3.85
C PRO A 102 11.80 -5.61 -4.12
N GLY A 103 10.73 -5.47 -3.32
CA GLY A 103 9.51 -6.28 -3.45
C GLY A 103 9.60 -7.71 -2.91
N ALA A 104 10.71 -8.11 -2.28
CA ALA A 104 10.84 -9.42 -1.68
C ALA A 104 9.92 -9.58 -0.44
N ASP A 105 9.27 -10.73 -0.33
CA ASP A 105 8.50 -11.11 0.87
C ASP A 105 9.41 -11.86 1.84
N ALA A 106 10.03 -11.12 2.77
CA ALA A 106 10.95 -11.68 3.76
C ALA A 106 10.30 -12.76 4.62
N GLY A 107 9.02 -12.63 4.96
CA GLY A 107 8.29 -13.60 5.80
C GLY A 107 8.15 -14.97 5.12
N ARG A 108 8.09 -14.99 3.78
CA ARG A 108 8.02 -16.22 3.00
C ARG A 108 9.38 -16.73 2.54
N ARG A 109 10.24 -15.84 2.04
CA ARG A 109 11.49 -16.22 1.35
C ARG A 109 12.63 -16.51 2.32
N ARG A 110 12.77 -15.75 3.40
CA ARG A 110 13.89 -15.92 4.33
C ARG A 110 13.96 -17.35 4.92
N PRO A 111 12.86 -17.96 5.42
CA PRO A 111 12.92 -19.33 5.92
C PRO A 111 13.31 -20.37 4.86
N GLN A 112 12.91 -20.15 3.60
CA GLN A 112 13.26 -21.05 2.48
C GLN A 112 14.75 -21.00 2.18
N LEU A 113 15.33 -19.80 2.17
CA LEU A 113 16.75 -19.59 1.91
C LEU A 113 17.61 -20.11 3.06
N VAL A 114 17.21 -19.86 4.31
CA VAL A 114 17.85 -20.44 5.50
C VAL A 114 17.89 -21.97 5.38
N GLN A 115 16.79 -22.59 4.94
CA GLN A 115 16.74 -24.04 4.73
C GLN A 115 17.63 -24.53 3.58
N CYS A 116 17.86 -23.73 2.53
CA CYS A 116 18.84 -24.08 1.49
C CYS A 116 20.27 -24.14 2.06
N PHE A 117 20.60 -23.24 2.99
CA PHE A 117 21.92 -23.13 3.61
C PHE A 117 22.21 -24.18 4.69
N ASP A 118 21.17 -24.79 5.25
CA ASP A 118 21.28 -25.88 6.24
C ASP A 118 22.17 -27.03 5.73
N ARG A 119 22.00 -27.41 4.45
CA ARG A 119 22.78 -28.48 3.79
C ARG A 119 24.29 -28.19 3.74
N PHE A 120 24.67 -26.93 3.88
CA PHE A 120 26.06 -26.48 3.86
C PHE A 120 26.59 -26.15 5.27
N GLY A 121 25.82 -26.42 6.33
CA GLY A 121 26.21 -26.19 7.72
C GLY A 121 26.14 -24.74 8.16
N PHE A 122 25.36 -23.91 7.46
CA PHE A 122 25.14 -22.51 7.80
C PHE A 122 23.86 -22.36 8.61
N VAL A 123 23.98 -21.69 9.77
CA VAL A 123 22.87 -21.46 10.70
C VAL A 123 22.68 -19.95 10.91
N PRO A 124 21.43 -19.47 11.07
CA PRO A 124 21.15 -18.10 11.47
C PRO A 124 21.85 -17.66 12.75
N ASP A 125 22.63 -16.59 12.63
CA ASP A 125 23.17 -15.78 13.72
C ASP A 125 22.23 -14.58 13.94
N TYR A 126 21.29 -14.76 14.87
CA TYR A 126 20.34 -13.70 15.26
C TYR A 126 20.98 -12.61 16.14
N GLU A 127 22.17 -12.84 16.67
CA GLU A 127 22.88 -11.88 17.53
C GLU A 127 23.64 -10.82 16.71
N CYS A 128 23.93 -11.11 15.43
CA CYS A 128 24.59 -10.18 14.50
C CYS A 128 23.90 -8.81 14.39
N GLY A 129 22.60 -8.72 14.72
CA GLY A 129 21.90 -7.45 14.91
C GLY A 129 21.83 -6.62 13.63
N LEU A 130 21.15 -7.13 12.60
CA LEU A 130 21.04 -6.52 11.27
C LEU A 130 19.76 -5.71 11.06
N ILE A 131 18.98 -5.47 12.12
CA ILE A 131 17.69 -4.76 12.06
C ILE A 131 17.84 -3.33 11.49
N GLU A 132 18.99 -2.70 11.72
CA GLU A 132 19.32 -1.37 11.19
C GLU A 132 19.43 -1.35 9.66
N LEU A 133 19.79 -2.48 9.05
CA LEU A 133 19.88 -2.61 7.59
C LEU A 133 18.51 -2.91 7.01
N ASP A 134 17.90 -4.00 7.45
CA ASP A 134 16.55 -4.39 7.07
C ASP A 134 16.01 -5.39 8.11
N PRO A 135 14.75 -5.28 8.57
CA PRO A 135 14.15 -6.22 9.51
C PRO A 135 14.03 -7.66 8.96
N GLY A 136 14.04 -7.82 7.64
CA GLY A 136 14.09 -9.09 6.92
C GLY A 136 15.50 -9.62 6.69
N ALA A 137 16.55 -8.91 7.14
CA ALA A 137 17.93 -9.36 7.03
C ALA A 137 18.25 -10.46 8.05
N VAL A 138 19.12 -11.39 7.67
CA VAL A 138 19.67 -12.41 8.59
C VAL A 138 21.10 -12.75 8.22
N CYS A 139 21.96 -12.89 9.23
CA CYS A 139 23.32 -13.38 9.04
C CYS A 139 23.31 -14.90 9.20
N LEU A 140 23.99 -15.60 8.31
CA LEU A 140 24.22 -17.03 8.38
C LEU A 140 25.72 -17.23 8.61
N ARG A 141 26.07 -18.04 9.61
CA ARG A 141 27.46 -18.43 9.88
C ARG A 141 27.60 -19.94 9.85
N GLY A 142 28.76 -20.42 9.42
CA GLY A 142 29.09 -21.84 9.52
C GLY A 142 29.15 -22.28 10.98
N GLN A 143 28.21 -23.13 11.42
CA GLN A 143 28.22 -23.77 12.73
C GLN A 143 28.05 -25.29 12.56
N ARG A 144 28.98 -26.05 13.14
CA ARG A 144 28.94 -27.51 13.12
C ARG A 144 28.19 -28.01 14.36
N GLY A 145 26.86 -28.11 14.28
CA GLY A 145 26.05 -28.72 15.33
C GLY A 145 24.59 -28.93 14.94
N GLU A 146 24.11 -30.17 14.94
CA GLU A 146 22.75 -30.55 14.51
C GLU A 146 21.64 -29.92 15.38
N ALA A 147 21.85 -29.78 16.70
CA ALA A 147 20.85 -29.17 17.60
C ALA A 147 20.57 -27.68 17.29
N ALA A 148 21.56 -26.95 16.76
CA ALA A 148 21.40 -25.53 16.41
C ALA A 148 20.46 -25.33 15.20
N VAL A 149 20.43 -26.31 14.29
CA VAL A 149 19.60 -26.28 13.07
C VAL A 149 18.12 -26.39 13.41
N GLU A 150 17.73 -27.32 14.27
CA GLU A 150 16.32 -27.51 14.65
C GLU A 150 15.74 -26.29 15.36
N HIS A 151 16.52 -25.70 16.28
CA HIS A 151 16.15 -24.45 16.95
C HIS A 151 16.05 -23.28 15.98
N ALA A 152 17.00 -23.16 15.04
CA ALA A 152 16.95 -22.11 14.02
C ALA A 152 15.69 -22.21 13.15
N LEU A 153 15.28 -23.41 12.74
CA LEU A 153 14.06 -23.62 11.96
C LEU A 153 12.80 -23.23 12.75
N ALA A 154 12.73 -23.56 14.04
CA ALA A 154 11.61 -23.18 14.89
C ALA A 154 11.51 -21.64 15.03
N ILE A 155 12.65 -20.97 15.21
CA ILE A 155 12.74 -19.50 15.29
C ILE A 155 12.31 -18.87 13.96
N GLU A 156 12.82 -19.36 12.81
CA GLU A 156 12.43 -18.82 11.51
C GLU A 156 10.93 -18.98 11.23
N LYS A 157 10.33 -20.11 11.62
CA LYS A 157 8.87 -20.31 11.50
C LYS A 157 8.09 -19.31 12.36
N ALA A 158 8.54 -19.04 13.59
CA ALA A 158 7.94 -18.06 14.47
C ALA A 158 8.05 -16.63 13.89
N LEU A 159 9.24 -16.26 13.40
CA LEU A 159 9.47 -14.97 12.77
C LEU A 159 8.65 -14.79 11.49
N ALA A 160 8.58 -15.82 10.63
CA ALA A 160 7.73 -15.82 9.44
C ALA A 160 6.26 -15.55 9.79
N ARG A 161 5.74 -16.20 10.85
CA ARG A 161 4.38 -15.97 11.32
C ARG A 161 4.16 -14.52 11.76
N ILE A 162 5.09 -13.96 12.54
CA ILE A 162 5.01 -12.57 13.03
C ILE A 162 5.07 -11.60 11.85
N THR A 163 6.01 -11.76 10.91
CA THR A 163 6.15 -10.90 9.73
C THR A 163 4.90 -10.93 8.87
N ASN A 164 4.28 -12.11 8.69
CA ASN A 164 3.01 -12.23 7.96
C ASN A 164 1.84 -11.54 8.68
N GLN A 165 1.79 -11.59 10.01
CA GLN A 165 0.78 -10.87 10.79
C GLN A 165 0.99 -9.35 10.70
N LEU A 166 2.23 -8.88 10.81
CA LEU A 166 2.58 -7.47 10.68
C LEU A 166 2.22 -6.94 9.29
N SER A 167 2.56 -7.66 8.22
CA SER A 167 2.22 -7.25 6.86
C SER A 167 0.70 -7.22 6.63
N ALA A 168 -0.05 -8.17 7.18
CA ALA A 168 -1.51 -8.17 7.12
C ALA A 168 -2.13 -6.98 7.88
N LEU A 169 -1.59 -6.64 9.06
CA LEU A 169 -2.03 -5.48 9.84
C LEU A 169 -1.71 -4.17 9.12
N GLN A 170 -0.52 -4.04 8.53
CA GLN A 170 -0.12 -2.87 7.76
C GLN A 170 -1.04 -2.67 6.54
N ARG A 171 -1.37 -3.73 5.80
CA ARG A 171 -2.34 -3.67 4.69
C ARG A 171 -3.72 -3.21 5.17
N ARG A 172 -4.21 -3.74 6.29
CA ARG A 172 -5.49 -3.31 6.88
C ARG A 172 -5.46 -1.83 7.26
N LEU A 173 -4.38 -1.36 7.86
CA LEU A 173 -4.21 0.05 8.23
C LEU A 173 -4.23 0.95 7.00
N GLN A 174 -3.52 0.59 5.92
CA GLN A 174 -3.53 1.34 4.66
C GLN A 174 -4.92 1.41 4.04
N ILE A 175 -5.69 0.33 4.08
CA ILE A 175 -7.08 0.31 3.62
C ILE A 175 -7.93 1.27 4.46
N ARG A 176 -7.84 1.20 5.79
CA ARG A 176 -8.58 2.10 6.68
C ARG A 176 -8.21 3.56 6.47
N GLU A 177 -6.94 3.87 6.24
CA GLU A 177 -6.51 5.24 5.90
C GLU A 177 -7.10 5.71 4.56
N ALA A 178 -7.19 4.84 3.56
CA ALA A 178 -7.79 5.17 2.28
C ALA A 178 -9.31 5.42 2.42
N GLU A 179 -10.01 4.55 3.14
CA GLU A 179 -11.43 4.71 3.49
C GLU A 179 -11.68 6.01 4.26
N LEU A 180 -10.83 6.34 5.23
CA LEU A 180 -10.95 7.57 6.01
C LEU A 180 -10.78 8.81 5.11
N LYS A 181 -9.80 8.79 4.19
CA LYS A 181 -9.60 9.87 3.21
C LYS A 181 -10.81 10.03 2.31
N GLU A 182 -11.42 8.93 1.87
CA GLU A 182 -12.64 8.96 1.06
C GLU A 182 -13.83 9.52 1.85
N ALA A 183 -14.02 9.10 3.09
CA ALA A 183 -15.05 9.63 3.97
C ALA A 183 -14.90 11.14 4.19
N HIS A 184 -13.68 11.64 4.39
CA HIS A 184 -13.42 13.08 4.49
C HIS A 184 -13.81 13.84 3.22
N ARG A 185 -13.49 13.30 2.03
CA ARG A 185 -13.94 13.91 0.76
C ARG A 185 -15.46 13.93 0.64
N HIS A 186 -16.12 12.85 1.06
CA HIS A 186 -17.57 12.77 1.04
C HIS A 186 -18.21 13.79 1.98
N VAL A 187 -17.68 13.97 3.20
CA VAL A 187 -18.14 14.99 4.15
C VAL A 187 -17.96 16.39 3.56
N ALA A 188 -16.80 16.71 2.99
CA ALA A 188 -16.58 18.01 2.34
C ALA A 188 -17.61 18.27 1.20
N GLY A 189 -17.90 17.25 0.38
CA GLY A 189 -18.93 17.36 -0.65
C GLY A 189 -20.34 17.57 -0.09
N LEU A 190 -20.66 17.05 1.09
CA LEU A 190 -21.92 17.33 1.78
C LEU A 190 -21.96 18.74 2.36
N GLU A 191 -20.85 19.24 2.90
CA GLU A 191 -20.74 20.60 3.40
C GLU A 191 -20.98 21.64 2.29
N GLU A 192 -20.40 21.43 1.10
CA GLU A 192 -20.67 22.27 -0.07
C GLU A 192 -22.15 22.27 -0.47
N LYS A 193 -22.79 21.09 -0.48
CA LYS A 193 -24.23 20.97 -0.78
C LYS A 193 -25.07 21.69 0.28
N LEU A 194 -24.69 21.59 1.57
CA LEU A 194 -25.36 22.31 2.65
C LEU A 194 -25.23 23.82 2.51
N LEU A 195 -24.08 24.33 2.06
CA LEU A 195 -23.89 25.75 1.77
C LEU A 195 -24.83 26.22 0.65
N LYS A 196 -24.88 25.50 -0.47
CA LYS A 196 -25.81 25.81 -1.58
C LYS A 196 -27.27 25.79 -1.15
N LEU A 197 -27.68 24.82 -0.33
CA LEU A 197 -29.04 24.77 0.21
C LEU A 197 -29.37 25.97 1.11
N LYS A 198 -28.40 26.44 1.90
CA LYS A 198 -28.57 27.67 2.70
C LYS A 198 -28.75 28.90 1.80
N GLU A 199 -28.03 28.98 0.69
CA GLU A 199 -28.16 30.04 -0.32
C GLU A 199 -29.54 30.01 -0.99
N TYR A 200 -29.96 28.86 -1.54
CA TYR A 200 -31.30 28.71 -2.14
C TYR A 200 -32.42 29.04 -1.17
N ARG A 201 -32.26 28.70 0.12
CA ARG A 201 -33.25 29.05 1.15
C ARG A 201 -33.36 30.57 1.35
N ARG A 202 -32.26 31.33 1.20
CA ARG A 202 -32.27 32.80 1.27
C ARG A 202 -32.96 33.39 0.04
N GLU A 203 -32.63 32.93 -1.15
CA GLU A 203 -33.26 33.36 -2.41
C GLU A 203 -34.77 33.10 -2.40
N LEU A 204 -35.20 31.91 -1.98
CA LEU A 204 -36.62 31.59 -1.85
C LEU A 204 -37.36 32.52 -0.88
N LYS A 205 -36.70 33.00 0.18
CA LYS A 205 -37.29 34.00 1.09
C LYS A 205 -37.43 35.36 0.39
N LEU A 206 -36.44 35.78 -0.40
CA LEU A 206 -36.49 37.03 -1.17
C LEU A 206 -37.61 36.97 -2.21
N LEU A 207 -37.66 35.92 -3.03
CA LEU A 207 -38.71 35.71 -4.03
C LEU A 207 -40.12 35.67 -3.41
N LYS A 208 -40.27 35.10 -2.21
CA LYS A 208 -41.56 35.13 -1.49
C LYS A 208 -41.95 36.55 -1.05
N LYS A 209 -40.98 37.37 -0.62
CA LYS A 209 -41.22 38.77 -0.27
C LYS A 209 -41.62 39.58 -1.50
N GLU A 210 -40.86 39.45 -2.60
CA GLU A 210 -41.18 40.10 -3.89
C GLU A 210 -42.55 39.68 -4.39
N ARG A 211 -42.86 38.38 -4.36
CA ARG A 211 -44.20 37.89 -4.72
C ARG A 211 -45.27 38.54 -3.85
N ARG A 212 -45.06 38.68 -2.53
CA ARG A 212 -46.01 39.35 -1.63
C ARG A 212 -46.19 40.82 -2.00
N LEU A 213 -45.12 41.53 -2.33
CA LEU A 213 -45.15 42.92 -2.78
C LEU A 213 -45.92 43.08 -4.10
N LEU A 214 -45.65 42.21 -5.08
CA LEU A 214 -46.40 42.15 -6.34
C LEU A 214 -47.87 41.73 -6.12
N ARG A 215 -48.19 41.01 -5.04
CA ARG A 215 -49.59 40.75 -4.67
C ARG A 215 -50.31 42.01 -4.17
N SER A 216 -49.60 42.92 -3.54
CA SER A 216 -50.13 44.20 -3.05
C SER A 216 -50.02 45.34 -4.06
N SER A 217 -49.33 45.15 -5.18
CA SER A 217 -49.08 46.21 -6.17
C SER A 217 -50.36 46.67 -6.87
N ALA A 218 -50.36 47.94 -7.28
CA ALA A 218 -51.46 48.53 -8.05
C ALA A 218 -51.66 47.81 -9.40
N GLU A 219 -50.57 47.40 -10.05
CA GLU A 219 -50.60 46.66 -11.32
C GLU A 219 -51.39 45.35 -11.23
N ARG A 220 -51.28 44.60 -10.13
CA ARG A 220 -52.09 43.40 -9.93
C ARG A 220 -53.57 43.75 -9.71
N ARG A 221 -53.88 44.85 -9.03
CA ARG A 221 -55.27 45.31 -8.86
C ARG A 221 -55.87 45.71 -10.21
N VAL A 222 -55.12 46.47 -11.01
CA VAL A 222 -55.50 46.83 -12.39
C VAL A 222 -55.68 45.59 -13.25
N GLY A 223 -54.72 44.65 -13.22
CA GLY A 223 -54.85 43.38 -13.91
C GLY A 223 -56.06 42.56 -13.46
N GLN A 224 -56.41 42.56 -12.17
CA GLN A 224 -57.63 41.92 -11.67
C GLN A 224 -58.91 42.60 -12.18
N VAL A 225 -58.92 43.94 -12.28
CA VAL A 225 -60.04 44.70 -12.85
C VAL A 225 -60.18 44.39 -14.34
N LEU A 226 -59.08 44.38 -15.09
CA LEU A 226 -59.05 44.06 -16.52
C LEU A 226 -59.43 42.60 -16.82
N LEU A 227 -59.05 41.65 -15.95
CA LEU A 227 -59.41 40.24 -16.06
C LEU A 227 -60.80 39.91 -15.49
N ALA A 228 -61.43 40.80 -14.72
CA ALA A 228 -62.72 40.54 -14.08
C ALA A 228 -63.85 40.15 -15.06
N PRO A 229 -64.01 40.80 -16.23
CA PRO A 229 -65.03 40.43 -17.21
C PRO A 229 -64.86 39.01 -17.75
N TYR A 230 -63.61 38.54 -17.90
CA TYR A 230 -63.28 37.22 -18.44
C TYR A 230 -63.34 36.09 -17.39
N ARG A 231 -63.44 36.42 -16.09
CA ARG A 231 -63.54 35.43 -15.00
C ARG A 231 -64.96 34.93 -14.74
N VAL A 232 -65.97 35.68 -15.16
CA VAL A 232 -67.39 35.28 -15.07
C VAL A 232 -67.70 34.05 -15.93
N PRO A 233 -67.33 33.99 -17.22
CA PRO A 233 -67.54 32.80 -18.04
C PRO A 233 -66.72 31.60 -17.53
N GLU A 234 -65.53 31.81 -16.95
CA GLU A 234 -64.70 30.72 -16.39
C GLU A 234 -65.37 30.02 -15.18
N LYS A 235 -66.05 30.78 -14.31
CA LYS A 235 -66.81 30.22 -13.19
C LYS A 235 -68.04 29.46 -13.68
N LEU A 236 -68.76 30.03 -14.64
CA LEU A 236 -69.91 29.38 -15.28
C LEU A 236 -69.50 28.08 -15.97
N ALA A 237 -68.42 28.11 -16.74
CA ALA A 237 -67.84 26.94 -17.39
C ALA A 237 -67.44 25.87 -16.37
N LYS A 238 -66.81 26.23 -15.23
CA LYS A 238 -66.48 25.28 -14.16
C LYS A 238 -67.71 24.70 -13.46
N THR A 239 -68.78 25.48 -13.25
CA THR A 239 -70.04 24.93 -12.72
C THR A 239 -70.76 24.02 -13.71
N VAL A 240 -70.75 24.36 -15.00
CA VAL A 240 -71.29 23.50 -16.06
C VAL A 240 -70.47 22.21 -16.15
N TRP A 241 -69.14 22.30 -16.18
CA TRP A 241 -68.26 21.13 -16.15
C TRP A 241 -68.47 20.26 -14.91
N LYS A 242 -68.66 20.84 -13.72
CA LYS A 242 -69.00 20.07 -12.51
C LYS A 242 -70.37 19.40 -12.59
N LYS A 243 -71.35 19.99 -13.27
CA LYS A 243 -72.67 19.38 -13.51
C LYS A 243 -72.61 18.28 -14.58
N VAL A 244 -71.82 18.47 -15.63
CA VAL A 244 -71.61 17.51 -16.73
C VAL A 244 -70.77 16.32 -16.28
N ARG A 245 -69.83 16.52 -15.34
CA ARG A 245 -68.91 15.49 -14.85
C ARG A 245 -69.36 14.83 -13.53
N LYS A 246 -70.65 14.90 -13.17
CA LYS A 246 -71.20 14.02 -12.13
C LYS A 246 -71.18 12.57 -12.66
N PRO A 247 -70.47 11.63 -12.02
CA PRO A 247 -70.63 10.22 -12.38
C PRO A 247 -72.04 9.77 -12.01
N LYS A 248 -72.72 9.04 -12.91
CA LYS A 248 -73.93 8.28 -12.59
C LYS A 248 -73.58 7.30 -11.47
N SER A 249 -73.95 7.64 -10.24
CA SER A 249 -73.85 6.72 -9.11
C SER A 249 -75.13 5.89 -9.08
N ALA A 250 -74.91 4.59 -9.33
CA ALA A 250 -75.66 3.45 -8.83
C ALA A 250 -77.18 3.59 -8.65
N THR A 251 -77.92 3.05 -9.61
CA THR A 251 -79.10 2.24 -9.29
C THR A 251 -78.65 1.07 -8.41
N ALA A 252 -79.02 1.09 -7.13
CA ALA A 252 -79.02 -0.10 -6.30
C ALA A 252 -80.10 0.02 -5.22
N SER A 253 -81.04 -0.93 -5.29
CA SER A 253 -81.84 -1.48 -4.19
C SER A 253 -83.05 -0.71 -3.69
N GLU A 254 -84.23 -1.02 -4.24
CA GLU A 254 -85.44 -1.24 -3.45
C GLU A 254 -86.20 -2.46 -4.01
N TYR A 255 -86.28 -3.50 -3.17
CA TYR A 255 -87.13 -4.71 -3.18
C TYR A 255 -87.02 -5.72 -4.32
#